data_AF-A0A3N5RFD1-F1
#
_entry.id   AF-A0A3N5RFD1-F1
#
_cell.length_a   1.000
_cell.length_b   1.000
_cell.length_c   1.000
_cell.angle_alpha   90.00
_cell.angle_beta   90.00
_cell.angle_gamma   90.00
#
_symmetry.space_group_name_H-M   'P 1'
#
loop_
_entity.id
_entity.type
_entity.pdbx_description
1 polymer ?
#
loop_
_entity_poly.entity_id
_entity_poly.type
_entity_poly.pdbx_seq_one_letter_code
_entity_poly.pdbx_strand_id
1 'polypeptide(L)'
;MNQKLKIALIMIGVFILGVIILSVVSNKKIKQEKEQKAVQSSDERAAYKKDFNDLIQELKDKNILSNSAEFLKAYDESAQDPVPLIQLATAAFKQNPQVGLQIMSLLCVNFSKTDKANETLHNELSLLFYKDKENFLNGLTGDFKDENINCLLNYVNFPTEVSEKPGFDLKAESKKIVDYLSNHRLKDNQNVIRLIERFGDR
;
A
#
# COMPACT_ATOMS: atom_id res chain seq x y z
N MET A 1 29.92 -36.57 50.04
CA MET A 1 29.57 -35.90 48.76
C MET A 1 30.58 -34.77 48.52
N ASN A 2 31.37 -34.86 47.45
CA ASN A 2 32.54 -34.02 47.21
C ASN A 2 32.13 -32.54 46.99
N GLN A 3 32.84 -31.59 47.61
CA GLN A 3 32.51 -30.16 47.59
C GLN A 3 32.46 -29.60 46.15
N LYS A 4 33.27 -30.18 45.24
CA LYS A 4 33.23 -29.87 43.80
C LYS A 4 31.90 -30.25 43.12
N LEU A 5 31.23 -31.31 43.59
CA LEU A 5 29.93 -31.76 43.05
C LEU A 5 28.78 -30.83 43.47
N LYS A 6 28.84 -30.27 44.68
CA LYS A 6 27.86 -29.28 45.18
C LYS A 6 27.91 -27.97 44.38
N ILE A 7 29.12 -27.48 44.09
CA ILE A 7 29.31 -26.25 43.31
C ILE A 7 28.85 -26.44 41.86
N ALA A 8 29.12 -27.61 41.26
CA ALA A 8 28.66 -27.93 39.91
C ALA A 8 27.12 -27.98 39.80
N LEU A 9 26.43 -28.57 40.79
CA LEU A 9 24.96 -28.62 40.82
C LEU A 9 24.32 -27.24 41.00
N ILE A 10 24.92 -26.36 41.81
CA ILE A 10 24.44 -24.97 41.98
C ILE A 10 24.60 -24.17 40.68
N MET A 11 25.75 -24.29 40.01
CA MET A 11 26.00 -23.61 38.73
C MET A 11 25.03 -24.05 37.64
N ILE A 12 24.73 -25.36 37.55
CA ILE A 12 23.74 -25.89 36.59
C ILE A 12 22.34 -25.37 36.92
N GLY A 13 21.95 -25.34 38.20
CA GLY A 13 20.66 -24.82 38.63
C GLY A 13 20.45 -23.34 38.28
N VAL A 14 21.47 -22.50 38.49
CA VAL A 14 21.42 -21.06 38.14
C VAL A 14 21.37 -20.86 36.62
N PHE A 15 22.09 -21.68 35.85
CA PHE A 15 22.09 -21.59 34.39
C PHE A 15 20.73 -21.97 33.79
N ILE A 16 20.11 -23.04 34.30
CA ILE A 16 18.78 -23.48 33.84
C ILE A 16 17.71 -22.43 34.20
N LEU A 17 17.77 -21.86 35.41
CA LEU A 17 16.82 -20.81 35.82
C LEU A 17 16.97 -19.53 34.96
N GLY A 18 18.21 -19.13 34.64
CA GLY A 18 18.49 -17.98 33.79
C GLY A 18 17.95 -18.15 32.36
N VAL A 19 18.12 -19.32 31.76
CA VAL A 19 17.63 -19.63 30.41
C VAL A 19 16.09 -19.65 30.35
N ILE A 20 15.43 -20.18 31.38
CA ILE A 20 13.96 -20.20 31.44
C ILE A 20 13.40 -18.77 31.57
N ILE A 21 13.99 -17.92 32.41
CA ILE A 21 13.54 -16.53 32.60
C ILE A 21 13.74 -15.73 31.30
N LEU A 22 14.89 -15.86 30.64
CA LEU A 22 15.15 -15.22 29.34
C LEU A 22 14.18 -15.67 28.25
N SER A 23 13.82 -16.96 28.22
CA SER A 23 12.87 -17.50 27.24
C SER A 23 11.44 -17.00 27.45
N VAL A 24 11.00 -16.87 28.71
CA VAL A 24 9.66 -16.35 29.06
C VAL A 24 9.56 -14.85 28.76
N VAL A 25 10.60 -14.07 29.05
CA VAL A 25 10.64 -12.63 28.75
C VAL A 25 10.67 -12.39 27.24
N SER A 26 11.46 -13.15 26.48
CA SER A 26 11.47 -13.07 25.01
C SER A 26 10.14 -13.47 24.38
N ASN A 27 9.48 -14.54 24.84
CA ASN A 27 8.16 -14.92 24.34
C ASN A 27 7.08 -13.89 24.69
N LYS A 28 7.15 -13.26 25.86
CA LYS A 28 6.21 -12.21 26.27
C LYS A 28 6.39 -10.94 25.42
N LYS A 29 7.63 -10.60 25.07
CA LYS A 29 7.96 -9.46 24.21
C LYS A 29 7.52 -9.69 22.76
N ILE A 30 7.74 -10.89 22.21
CA ILE A 30 7.25 -11.29 20.87
C ILE A 30 5.71 -11.31 20.83
N LYS A 31 5.05 -11.75 21.90
CA LYS A 31 3.58 -11.73 22.01
C LYS A 31 3.05 -10.30 22.06
N GLN A 32 3.69 -9.41 22.83
CA GLN A 32 3.35 -7.99 22.91
C GLN A 32 3.62 -7.25 21.59
N GLU A 33 4.68 -7.59 20.85
CA GLU A 33 4.94 -7.02 19.52
C GLU A 33 3.94 -7.53 18.46
N LYS A 34 3.50 -8.79 18.54
CA LYS A 34 2.42 -9.33 17.69
C LYS A 34 1.06 -8.73 18.04
N GLU A 35 0.78 -8.52 19.32
CA GLU A 35 -0.42 -7.83 19.80
C GLU A 35 -0.37 -6.32 19.46
N GLN A 36 0.78 -5.66 19.49
CA GLN A 36 0.95 -4.27 19.03
C GLN A 36 0.88 -4.12 17.51
N LYS A 37 1.39 -5.08 16.72
CA LYS A 37 1.16 -5.11 15.26
C LYS A 37 -0.29 -5.44 14.89
N ALA A 38 -0.99 -6.23 15.71
CA ALA A 38 -2.42 -6.48 15.56
C ALA A 38 -3.29 -5.28 16.01
N VAL A 39 -2.79 -4.46 16.93
CA VAL A 39 -3.39 -3.21 17.44
C VAL A 39 -2.83 -1.99 16.68
N GLN A 40 -2.32 -2.16 15.46
CA GLN A 40 -2.01 -1.07 14.54
C GLN A 40 -3.19 -0.80 13.57
N SER A 41 -4.39 -0.34 13.96
CA SER A 41 -5.12 -0.27 15.23
C SER A 41 -6.61 -0.33 14.87
N SER A 42 -7.47 -0.91 15.71
CA SER A 42 -8.92 -0.89 15.51
C SER A 42 -9.41 0.51 15.07
N ASP A 43 -8.82 1.54 15.65
CA ASP A 43 -9.16 2.94 15.43
C ASP A 43 -8.67 3.47 14.09
N GLU A 44 -7.45 3.10 13.65
CA GLU A 44 -6.94 3.42 12.30
C GLU A 44 -7.82 2.78 11.23
N ARG A 45 -8.16 1.49 11.39
CA ARG A 45 -9.02 0.78 10.45
C ARG A 45 -10.45 1.35 10.42
N ALA A 46 -10.97 1.78 11.57
CA ALA A 46 -12.25 2.48 11.64
C ALA A 46 -12.19 3.85 10.96
N ALA A 47 -11.09 4.59 11.11
CA ALA A 47 -10.89 5.87 10.42
C ALA A 47 -10.85 5.67 8.90
N TYR A 48 -10.10 4.68 8.40
CA TYR A 48 -10.08 4.37 6.96
C TYR A 48 -11.44 3.91 6.44
N LYS A 49 -12.17 3.09 7.22
CA LYS A 49 -13.52 2.67 6.84
C LYS A 49 -14.45 3.89 6.74
N LYS A 50 -14.33 4.83 7.67
CA LYS A 50 -15.10 6.08 7.62
C LYS A 50 -14.76 6.89 6.38
N ASP A 51 -13.48 7.16 6.14
CA ASP A 51 -13.04 7.93 4.95
C ASP A 51 -13.49 7.26 3.63
N PHE A 52 -13.39 5.93 3.55
CA PHE A 52 -13.87 5.17 2.41
C PHE A 52 -15.39 5.28 2.24
N ASN A 53 -16.16 5.09 3.31
CA ASN A 53 -17.61 5.20 3.27
C ASN A 53 -18.06 6.62 2.88
N ASP A 54 -17.41 7.64 3.44
CA ASP A 54 -17.69 9.05 3.15
C ASP A 54 -17.46 9.34 1.65
N LEU A 55 -16.33 8.88 1.07
CA LEU A 55 -16.08 9.00 -0.37
C LEU A 55 -17.13 8.27 -1.21
N ILE A 56 -17.41 7.00 -0.91
CA ILE A 56 -18.37 6.19 -1.69
C ILE A 56 -19.78 6.80 -1.62
N GLN A 57 -20.18 7.32 -0.46
CA GLN A 57 -21.46 7.99 -0.28
C GLN A 57 -21.51 9.32 -1.02
N GLU A 58 -20.45 10.14 -0.97
CA GLU A 58 -20.34 11.37 -1.75
C GLU A 58 -20.47 11.11 -3.26
N LEU A 59 -19.75 10.11 -3.77
CA LEU A 59 -19.79 9.72 -5.18
C LEU A 59 -21.17 9.20 -5.60
N LYS A 60 -21.86 8.49 -4.71
CA LYS A 60 -23.24 8.05 -4.91
C LYS A 60 -24.19 9.23 -4.95
N ASP A 61 -24.09 10.17 -4.01
CA ASP A 61 -24.98 11.33 -3.91
C ASP A 61 -24.82 12.29 -5.09
N LYS A 62 -23.61 12.34 -5.69
CA LYS A 62 -23.33 13.04 -6.95
C LYS A 62 -23.75 12.26 -8.19
N ASN A 63 -24.33 11.06 -8.05
CA ASN A 63 -24.69 10.15 -9.15
C ASN A 63 -23.50 9.79 -10.06
N ILE A 64 -22.29 9.75 -9.51
CA ILE A 64 -21.06 9.38 -10.22
C ILE A 64 -20.79 7.87 -10.11
N LEU A 65 -21.20 7.25 -9.00
CA LEU A 65 -20.97 5.84 -8.71
C LEU A 65 -22.28 5.10 -8.42
N SER A 66 -22.72 4.26 -9.35
CA SER A 66 -24.01 3.54 -9.25
C SER A 66 -23.93 2.25 -8.41
N ASN A 67 -22.75 1.66 -8.28
CA ASN A 67 -22.51 0.40 -7.57
C ASN A 67 -21.90 0.58 -6.17
N SER A 68 -22.25 1.68 -5.49
CA SER A 68 -21.78 1.99 -4.12
C SER A 68 -21.96 0.83 -3.13
N ALA A 69 -23.08 0.10 -3.19
CA ALA A 69 -23.32 -1.06 -2.32
C ALA A 69 -22.30 -2.19 -2.52
N GLU A 70 -21.84 -2.41 -3.76
CA GLU A 70 -20.80 -3.42 -4.05
C GLU A 70 -19.46 -3.00 -3.48
N PHE A 71 -19.10 -1.71 -3.58
CA PHE A 71 -17.88 -1.18 -2.97
C PHE A 71 -17.87 -1.32 -1.45
N LEU A 72 -18.98 -0.98 -0.78
CA LEU A 72 -19.08 -1.11 0.68
C LEU A 72 -18.98 -2.57 1.13
N LYS A 73 -19.65 -3.48 0.42
CA LYS A 73 -19.56 -4.91 0.68
C LYS A 73 -18.14 -5.44 0.46
N ALA A 74 -17.52 -5.11 -0.67
CA ALA A 74 -16.16 -5.53 -0.98
C ALA A 74 -15.14 -4.95 0.01
N TYR A 75 -15.38 -3.76 0.55
CA TYR A 75 -14.56 -3.20 1.64
C TYR A 75 -14.64 -4.05 2.91
N ASP A 76 -15.83 -4.51 3.29
CA ASP A 76 -15.96 -5.38 4.47
C ASP A 76 -15.30 -6.76 4.26
N GLU A 77 -15.37 -7.30 3.04
CA GLU A 77 -14.75 -8.58 2.65
C GLU A 77 -13.22 -8.48 2.45
N SER A 78 -12.70 -7.26 2.21
CA SER A 78 -11.27 -7.01 1.95
C SER A 78 -10.33 -7.41 3.09
N ALA A 79 -10.88 -7.59 4.30
CA ALA A 79 -10.15 -8.14 5.44
C ALA A 79 -9.56 -9.53 5.14
N GLN A 80 -10.26 -10.31 4.30
CA GLN A 80 -9.93 -11.67 3.94
C GLN A 80 -9.26 -11.72 2.57
N ASP A 81 -9.79 -10.94 1.62
CA ASP A 81 -9.22 -10.81 0.28
C ASP A 81 -9.41 -9.39 -0.28
N PRO A 82 -8.35 -8.58 -0.42
CA PRO A 82 -8.45 -7.22 -0.93
C PRO A 82 -8.62 -7.15 -2.46
N VAL A 83 -8.41 -8.25 -3.18
CA VAL A 83 -8.41 -8.27 -4.66
C VAL A 83 -9.74 -7.81 -5.28
N PRO A 84 -10.93 -8.28 -4.83
CA PRO A 84 -12.21 -7.85 -5.42
C PRO A 84 -12.43 -6.34 -5.32
N LEU A 85 -12.02 -5.73 -4.21
CA LEU A 85 -12.13 -4.30 -3.99
C LEU A 85 -11.22 -3.49 -4.93
N ILE A 86 -9.98 -3.97 -5.13
CA ILE A 86 -9.04 -3.37 -6.09
C ILE A 86 -9.60 -3.48 -7.52
N GLN A 87 -10.17 -4.64 -7.89
CA GLN A 87 -10.79 -4.83 -9.20
C GLN A 87 -11.97 -3.91 -9.44
N LEU A 88 -12.81 -3.66 -8.43
CA LEU A 88 -13.89 -2.68 -8.51
C LEU A 88 -13.33 -1.26 -8.73
N ALA A 89 -12.26 -0.90 -8.03
CA ALA A 89 -11.60 0.40 -8.23
C ALA A 89 -11.01 0.52 -9.66
N THR A 90 -10.40 -0.54 -10.20
CA THR A 90 -9.94 -0.60 -11.60
C THR A 90 -11.10 -0.47 -12.58
N ALA A 91 -12.24 -1.10 -12.31
CA ALA A 91 -13.44 -0.96 -13.14
C ALA A 91 -13.99 0.47 -13.10
N ALA A 92 -13.99 1.11 -11.93
CA ALA A 92 -14.39 2.51 -11.78
C ALA A 92 -13.43 3.44 -12.54
N PHE A 93 -12.12 3.20 -12.51
CA PHE A 93 -11.13 3.96 -13.30
C PHE A 93 -11.47 3.98 -14.79
N LYS A 94 -11.87 2.84 -15.36
CA LYS A 94 -12.24 2.74 -16.79
C LYS A 94 -13.45 3.58 -17.16
N GLN A 95 -14.35 3.84 -16.21
CA GLN A 95 -15.54 4.66 -16.42
C GLN A 95 -15.27 6.13 -16.11
N ASN A 96 -14.54 6.39 -15.03
CA ASN A 96 -14.13 7.71 -14.58
C ASN A 96 -12.75 7.62 -13.91
N PRO A 97 -11.68 8.05 -14.59
CA PRO A 97 -10.31 7.91 -14.08
C PRO A 97 -10.06 8.61 -12.75
N GLN A 98 -10.69 9.77 -12.52
CA GLN A 98 -10.55 10.51 -11.25
C GLN A 98 -11.12 9.69 -10.10
N VAL A 99 -12.32 9.12 -10.28
CA VAL A 99 -12.97 8.29 -9.27
C VAL A 99 -12.17 7.04 -8.97
N GLY A 100 -11.71 6.33 -10.01
CA GLY A 100 -10.92 5.13 -9.84
C GLY A 100 -9.63 5.39 -9.06
N LEU A 101 -8.90 6.46 -9.40
CA LEU A 101 -7.68 6.81 -8.67
C LEU A 101 -7.97 7.32 -7.25
N GLN A 102 -9.06 8.06 -7.01
CA GLN A 102 -9.45 8.48 -5.67
C GLN A 102 -9.70 7.27 -4.77
N ILE A 103 -10.46 6.28 -5.26
CA ILE A 103 -10.70 5.04 -4.54
C ILE A 103 -9.37 4.29 -4.31
N MET A 104 -8.57 4.07 -5.35
CA MET A 104 -7.27 3.39 -5.23
C MET A 104 -6.32 4.08 -4.25
N SER A 105 -6.35 5.41 -4.16
CA SER A 105 -5.50 6.18 -3.24
C SER A 105 -5.83 5.88 -1.78
N LEU A 106 -7.11 5.69 -1.44
CA LEU A 106 -7.53 5.25 -0.10
C LEU A 106 -7.16 3.79 0.15
N LEU A 107 -7.35 2.92 -0.85
CA LEU A 107 -6.96 1.51 -0.75
C LEU A 107 -5.46 1.35 -0.50
N CYS A 108 -4.65 2.20 -1.15
CA CYS A 108 -3.20 2.21 -0.99
C CYS A 108 -2.80 2.37 0.48
N VAL A 109 -3.33 3.39 1.15
CA VAL A 109 -2.96 3.67 2.54
C VAL A 109 -3.44 2.55 3.48
N ASN A 110 -4.62 1.97 3.20
CA ASN A 110 -5.24 0.96 4.04
C ASN A 110 -4.61 -0.44 3.89
N PHE A 111 -4.26 -0.84 2.65
CA PHE A 111 -3.91 -2.23 2.35
C PHE A 111 -2.43 -2.45 1.97
N SER A 112 -1.65 -1.39 1.72
CA SER A 112 -0.21 -1.49 1.37
C SER A 112 0.63 -2.30 2.35
N LYS A 113 0.17 -2.46 3.60
CA LYS A 113 0.86 -3.23 4.64
C LYS A 113 0.67 -4.75 4.54
N THR A 114 -0.15 -5.25 3.61
CA THR A 114 -0.35 -6.68 3.38
C THR A 114 0.29 -7.12 2.06
N ASP A 115 0.98 -8.26 2.05
CA ASP A 115 1.75 -8.71 0.88
C ASP A 115 0.88 -8.85 -0.39
N LYS A 116 -0.30 -9.47 -0.26
CA LYS A 116 -1.21 -9.73 -1.40
C LYS A 116 -1.80 -8.44 -1.99
N ALA A 117 -2.23 -7.49 -1.15
CA ALA A 117 -2.75 -6.23 -1.65
C ALA A 117 -1.64 -5.36 -2.25
N ASN A 118 -0.47 -5.37 -1.62
CA ASN A 118 0.70 -4.62 -2.07
C ASN A 118 1.10 -5.02 -3.49
N GLU A 119 1.20 -6.32 -3.77
CA GLU A 119 1.49 -6.84 -5.10
C GLU A 119 0.39 -6.48 -6.11
N THR A 120 -0.89 -6.68 -5.73
CA THR A 120 -2.02 -6.41 -6.63
C THR A 120 -2.12 -4.92 -6.97
N LEU A 121 -2.02 -4.03 -5.99
CA LEU A 121 -2.01 -2.59 -6.19
C LEU A 121 -0.84 -2.15 -7.06
N HIS A 122 0.35 -2.71 -6.85
CA HIS A 122 1.52 -2.43 -7.67
C HIS A 122 1.29 -2.76 -9.14
N ASN A 123 0.82 -3.98 -9.41
CA ASN A 123 0.56 -4.45 -10.76
C ASN A 123 -0.51 -3.62 -11.45
N GLU A 124 -1.65 -3.38 -10.78
CA GLU A 124 -2.77 -2.62 -11.34
C GLU A 124 -2.38 -1.17 -11.60
N LEU A 125 -1.81 -0.45 -10.62
CA LEU A 125 -1.45 0.98 -10.79
C LEU A 125 -0.36 1.19 -11.85
N SER A 126 0.64 0.32 -11.88
CA SER A 126 1.65 0.36 -12.94
C SER A 126 1.00 0.09 -14.30
N LEU A 127 0.17 -0.94 -14.43
CA LEU A 127 -0.52 -1.22 -15.69
C LEU A 127 -1.39 -0.05 -16.16
N LEU A 128 -2.14 0.59 -15.26
CA LEU A 128 -2.96 1.76 -15.60
C LEU A 128 -2.11 2.90 -16.16
N PHE A 129 -1.00 3.25 -15.49
CA PHE A 129 -0.12 4.32 -15.95
C PHE A 129 0.57 3.99 -17.29
N TYR A 130 1.04 2.77 -17.49
CA TYR A 130 1.80 2.41 -18.69
C TYR A 130 0.90 2.11 -19.91
N LYS A 131 -0.29 1.51 -19.71
CA LYS A 131 -1.20 1.17 -20.81
C LYS A 131 -2.15 2.31 -21.18
N ASP A 132 -2.52 3.15 -20.21
CA ASP A 132 -3.50 4.23 -20.42
C ASP A 132 -3.06 5.52 -19.72
N LYS A 133 -1.87 5.98 -20.12
CA LYS A 133 -1.20 7.12 -19.49
C LYS A 133 -2.04 8.39 -19.48
N GLU A 134 -2.75 8.68 -20.57
CA GLU A 134 -3.60 9.87 -20.68
C GLU A 134 -4.73 9.85 -19.65
N ASN A 135 -5.48 8.75 -19.54
CA ASN A 135 -6.53 8.65 -18.54
C ASN A 135 -5.96 8.63 -17.12
N PHE A 136 -4.80 8.02 -16.92
CA PHE A 136 -4.13 8.06 -15.62
C PHE A 136 -3.81 9.51 -15.21
N LEU A 137 -3.16 10.28 -16.08
CA LEU A 137 -2.83 11.69 -15.81
C LEU A 137 -4.08 12.56 -15.64
N ASN A 138 -5.13 12.35 -16.44
CA ASN A 138 -6.40 13.04 -16.25
C ASN A 138 -7.02 12.67 -14.89
N GLY A 139 -6.90 11.43 -14.45
CA GLY A 139 -7.35 10.99 -13.13
C GLY A 139 -6.64 11.70 -11.98
N LEU A 140 -5.35 12.03 -12.13
CA LEU A 140 -4.56 12.75 -11.12
C LEU A 140 -5.00 14.21 -10.90
N THR A 141 -5.94 14.72 -11.72
CA THR A 141 -6.52 16.06 -11.53
C THR A 141 -7.68 16.08 -10.52
N GLY A 142 -8.07 14.92 -9.99
CA GLY A 142 -9.05 14.82 -8.91
C GLY A 142 -8.58 15.46 -7.60
N ASP A 143 -9.50 15.56 -6.64
CA ASP A 143 -9.20 16.03 -5.29
C ASP A 143 -8.69 14.88 -4.43
N PHE A 144 -7.48 14.99 -3.90
CA PHE A 144 -6.82 13.95 -3.12
C PHE A 144 -6.25 14.53 -1.83
N LYS A 145 -6.33 13.77 -0.74
CA LYS A 145 -5.46 14.02 0.42
C LYS A 145 -4.01 13.72 0.05
N ASP A 146 -3.09 14.53 0.56
CA ASP A 146 -1.66 14.43 0.23
C ASP A 146 -1.07 13.06 0.57
N GLU A 147 -1.42 12.48 1.72
CA GLU A 147 -0.95 11.15 2.10
C GLU A 147 -1.42 10.05 1.14
N ASN A 148 -2.65 10.16 0.64
CA ASN A 148 -3.26 9.15 -0.22
C ASN A 148 -2.62 9.17 -1.61
N ILE A 149 -2.43 10.35 -2.18
CA ILE A 149 -1.83 10.47 -3.50
C ILE A 149 -0.35 10.11 -3.46
N ASN A 150 0.39 10.49 -2.41
CA ASN A 150 1.78 10.08 -2.24
C ASN A 150 1.92 8.56 -2.14
N CYS A 151 1.01 7.89 -1.43
CA CYS A 151 0.95 6.44 -1.42
C CYS A 151 0.74 5.89 -2.84
N LEU A 152 -0.28 6.37 -3.55
CA LEU A 152 -0.61 5.89 -4.90
C LEU A 152 0.56 6.06 -5.88
N LEU A 153 1.18 7.23 -5.90
CA LEU A 153 2.31 7.52 -6.78
C LEU A 153 3.54 6.66 -6.45
N ASN A 154 3.67 6.18 -5.21
CA ASN A 154 4.74 5.23 -4.86
C ASN A 154 4.60 3.87 -5.55
N TYR A 155 3.40 3.48 -5.94
CA TYR A 155 3.19 2.23 -6.67
C TYR A 155 3.45 2.35 -8.17
N VAL A 156 3.45 3.57 -8.72
CA VAL A 156 3.76 3.80 -10.13
C VAL A 156 5.26 3.56 -10.35
N ASN A 157 5.56 2.43 -10.99
CA ASN A 157 6.91 1.98 -11.30
C ASN A 157 6.93 1.24 -12.64
N PHE A 158 8.13 1.02 -13.20
CA PHE A 158 8.29 0.16 -14.37
C PHE A 158 7.74 -1.24 -14.06
N PRO A 159 6.87 -1.79 -14.93
CA PRO A 159 6.43 -3.17 -14.77
C PRO A 159 7.64 -4.11 -14.76
N THR A 160 7.62 -5.12 -13.87
CA THR A 160 8.71 -6.09 -13.70
C THR A 160 9.15 -6.71 -15.04
N GLU A 161 8.18 -7.05 -15.89
CA GLU A 161 8.41 -7.60 -17.23
C GLU A 161 9.22 -6.69 -18.16
N VAL A 162 9.20 -5.38 -17.92
CA VAL A 162 9.96 -4.39 -18.70
C VAL A 162 11.35 -4.22 -18.08
N SER A 163 11.44 -4.09 -16.76
CA SER A 163 12.70 -3.81 -16.06
C SER A 163 13.69 -4.98 -16.05
N GLU A 164 13.22 -6.22 -16.17
CA GLU A 164 14.07 -7.42 -16.18
C GLU A 164 14.60 -7.79 -17.58
N LYS A 165 14.24 -7.03 -18.62
CA LYS A 165 14.70 -7.31 -19.99
C LYS A 165 16.21 -7.02 -20.14
N PRO A 166 16.96 -7.90 -20.83
CA PRO A 166 18.36 -7.62 -21.16
C PRO A 166 18.49 -6.28 -21.91
N GLY A 167 19.41 -5.42 -21.44
CA GLY A 167 19.63 -4.10 -22.03
C GLY A 167 18.64 -3.02 -21.56
N PHE A 168 17.80 -3.29 -20.56
CA PHE A 168 17.00 -2.25 -19.92
C PHE A 168 17.90 -1.25 -19.18
N ASP A 169 17.86 0.01 -19.60
CA ASP A 169 18.57 1.12 -18.96
C ASP A 169 17.55 1.96 -18.18
N LEU A 170 17.53 1.77 -16.86
CA LEU A 170 16.61 2.46 -15.95
C LEU A 170 16.68 3.98 -16.12
N LYS A 171 17.88 4.55 -16.30
CA LYS A 171 18.08 5.99 -16.40
C LYS A 171 17.56 6.51 -17.74
N ALA A 172 17.85 5.80 -18.83
CA ALA A 172 17.34 6.16 -20.15
C ALA A 172 15.81 6.06 -20.22
N GLU A 173 15.21 5.03 -19.64
CA GLU A 173 13.76 4.85 -19.64
C GLU A 173 13.06 5.84 -18.70
N SER A 174 13.64 6.14 -17.54
CA SER A 174 13.12 7.18 -16.63
C SER A 174 13.15 8.55 -17.30
N LYS A 175 14.23 8.88 -18.01
CA LYS A 175 14.32 10.11 -18.80
C LYS A 175 13.20 10.23 -19.84
N LYS A 176 12.86 9.16 -20.57
CA LYS A 176 11.75 9.19 -21.54
C LYS A 176 10.40 9.53 -20.88
N ILE A 177 10.16 9.03 -19.67
CA ILE A 177 8.95 9.34 -18.91
C ILE A 177 8.95 10.80 -18.46
N VAL A 178 10.07 11.28 -17.88
CA VAL A 178 10.22 12.68 -17.47
C VAL A 178 10.02 13.62 -18.66
N ASP A 179 10.63 13.33 -19.80
CA ASP A 179 10.49 14.12 -21.03
C ASP A 179 9.03 14.15 -21.50
N TYR A 180 8.32 13.02 -21.47
CA TYR A 180 6.89 12.98 -21.80
C TYR A 180 6.07 13.84 -20.83
N LEU A 181 6.23 13.65 -19.51
CA LEU A 181 5.45 14.35 -18.49
C LEU A 181 5.71 15.87 -18.50
N SER A 182 6.96 16.28 -18.69
CA SER A 182 7.37 17.69 -18.71
C SER A 182 6.84 18.45 -19.93
N ASN A 183 6.52 17.74 -21.02
CA ASN A 183 5.92 18.31 -22.23
C ASN A 183 4.39 18.11 -22.29
N HIS A 184 3.81 17.39 -21.33
CA HIS A 184 2.39 17.11 -21.30
C HIS A 184 1.57 18.36 -20.93
N ARG A 185 0.30 18.42 -21.36
CA ARG A 185 -0.60 19.56 -21.07
C ARG A 185 -0.90 19.75 -19.57
N LEU A 186 -0.68 18.72 -18.76
CA LEU A 186 -0.89 18.70 -17.31
C LEU A 186 0.41 18.87 -16.50
N LYS A 187 1.52 19.29 -17.14
CA LYS A 187 2.84 19.43 -16.48
C LYS A 187 2.84 20.31 -15.23
N ASP A 188 1.93 21.28 -15.14
CA ASP A 188 1.83 22.21 -14.00
C ASP A 188 0.90 21.69 -12.88
N ASN A 189 0.27 20.53 -13.07
CA ASN A 189 -0.52 19.88 -12.02
C ASN A 189 0.42 19.31 -10.94
N GLN A 190 0.12 19.59 -9.67
CA GLN A 190 0.98 19.19 -8.54
C GLN A 190 1.23 17.68 -8.45
N ASN A 191 0.24 16.84 -8.77
CA ASN A 191 0.40 15.38 -8.74
C ASN A 191 1.25 14.88 -9.91
N VAL A 192 1.21 15.57 -11.06
CA VAL A 192 2.08 15.28 -12.21
C VAL A 192 3.52 15.72 -11.91
N ILE A 193 3.72 16.86 -11.24
CA ILE A 193 5.04 17.30 -10.77
C ILE A 193 5.66 16.25 -9.85
N ARG A 194 4.91 15.71 -8.88
CA ARG A 194 5.38 14.62 -8.00
C ARG A 194 5.79 13.36 -8.76
N LEU A 195 5.09 13.03 -9.86
CA LEU A 195 5.50 11.95 -10.74
C LEU A 195 6.81 12.26 -11.48
N ILE A 196 6.98 13.49 -11.97
CA ILE A 196 8.22 13.94 -12.61
C ILE A 196 9.39 13.80 -11.65
N GLU A 197 9.26 14.31 -10.42
CA GLU A 197 10.28 14.20 -9.37
C GLU A 197 10.64 12.74 -9.10
N ARG A 198 9.62 11.88 -8.92
CA ARG A 198 9.81 10.44 -8.68
C ARG A 198 10.62 9.74 -9.77
N PHE A 199 10.37 10.06 -11.04
CA PHE A 199 11.12 9.46 -12.15
C PHE A 199 12.46 10.18 -12.40
N GLY A 200 12.59 11.46 -12.02
CA GLY A 200 13.83 12.22 -12.13
C GLY A 200 14.92 11.76 -11.16
N ASP A 201 14.55 11.22 -10.01
CA ASP A 201 15.47 10.69 -8.99
C ASP A 201 16.08 9.31 -9.32
N ARG A 202 15.74 8.72 -10.48
CA ARG A 202 16.11 7.35 -10.89
C ARG A 202 17.07 7.33 -12.08
#